data_AF-A0A3D2RG27-F1
#
_entry.id   AF-A0A3D2RG27-F1
#
_cell.length_a   1.000
_cell.length_b   1.000
_cell.length_c   1.000
_cell.angle_alpha   90.00
_cell.angle_beta   90.00
_cell.angle_gamma   90.00
#
_symmetry.space_group_name_H-M   'P 1'
#
loop_
_entity.id
_entity.type
_entity.pdbx_description
1 polymer ?
#
loop_
_entity_poly.entity_id
_entity_poly.type
_entity_poly.pdbx_seq_one_letter_code
_entity_poly.pdbx_strand_id
1 'polypeptide(L)'
;MGEGIDLRIYNELVFPALCELSLTGIAGSRLRQDRFTSFDPEDAGHPTLSGLLSEDLTSPKFYAMYRSRTSGATRAVLTFSSGDPALVENRVGDGRVMVLLSHTDLDWSDVSVTGFFAPFLHRAVRYLATGAFGSDDVLVGRRVTRSVSDLGVREAVVDPPEGPAQTVWAQQLGDRTFWVIDETDQPGVWDIHSGGRVVDRFAVQVIRRESDPKRVDPAVFEQLFPGAEVVF
;
A
#
# COMPACT_ATOMS: atom_id res chain seq x y z
N MET A 1 6.46 -15.69 8.87
CA MET A 1 7.52 -15.96 9.86
C MET A 1 7.93 -17.42 9.77
N GLY A 2 9.22 -17.76 9.75
CA GLY A 2 9.75 -19.10 9.42
C GLY A 2 9.54 -20.21 10.46
N GLU A 3 9.94 -21.44 10.11
CA GLU A 3 10.07 -22.55 11.05
C GLU A 3 11.29 -22.36 11.97
N GLY A 4 11.20 -22.85 13.22
CA GLY A 4 12.33 -22.83 14.17
C GLY A 4 12.56 -21.47 14.84
N ILE A 5 11.58 -20.57 14.79
CA ILE A 5 11.68 -19.28 15.48
C ILE A 5 11.83 -19.49 16.97
N ASP A 6 12.94 -18.99 17.51
CA ASP A 6 13.08 -18.76 18.94
C ASP A 6 12.28 -17.50 19.29
N LEU A 7 11.13 -17.70 19.95
CA LEU A 7 10.24 -16.64 20.41
C LEU A 7 10.97 -15.62 21.28
N ARG A 8 11.97 -16.06 22.06
CA ARG A 8 12.76 -15.18 22.91
C ARG A 8 13.62 -14.24 22.07
N ILE A 9 14.34 -14.77 21.07
CA ILE A 9 15.16 -13.95 20.16
C ILE A 9 14.32 -12.91 19.45
N TYR A 10 13.15 -13.31 18.95
CA TYR A 10 12.26 -12.38 18.26
C TYR A 10 11.72 -11.29 19.19
N ASN A 11 11.29 -11.65 20.41
CA ASN A 11 10.80 -10.68 21.39
C ASN A 11 11.89 -9.75 21.94
N GLU A 12 13.14 -10.22 22.08
CA GLU A 12 14.24 -9.45 22.66
C GLU A 12 15.00 -8.60 21.62
N LEU A 13 15.14 -9.07 20.39
CA LEU A 13 16.01 -8.45 19.38
C LEU A 13 15.28 -7.92 18.15
N VAL A 14 14.25 -8.63 17.67
CA VAL A 14 13.62 -8.33 16.37
C VAL A 14 12.47 -7.34 16.53
N PHE A 15 11.47 -7.66 17.34
CA PHE A 15 10.30 -6.83 17.48
C PHE A 15 10.57 -5.47 18.11
N PRO A 16 11.41 -5.32 19.16
CA PRO A 16 11.69 -3.99 19.70
C PRO A 16 12.24 -2.99 18.67
N ALA A 17 12.89 -3.47 17.60
CA ALA A 17 13.38 -2.64 16.50
C ALA A 17 12.36 -2.40 15.37
N LEU A 18 11.32 -3.23 15.25
CA LEU A 18 10.41 -3.28 14.10
C LEU A 18 8.93 -3.01 14.44
N CYS A 19 8.45 -3.52 15.57
CA CYS A 19 7.07 -3.32 16.01
C CYS A 19 6.89 -3.57 17.50
N GLU A 20 5.94 -2.87 18.10
CA GLU A 20 5.48 -3.12 19.45
C GLU A 20 4.60 -4.38 19.51
N LEU A 21 5.25 -5.52 19.33
CA LEU A 21 4.68 -6.85 19.23
C LEU A 21 5.45 -7.80 20.14
N SER A 22 4.76 -8.68 20.84
CA SER A 22 5.38 -9.79 21.57
C SER A 22 4.65 -11.08 21.30
N LEU A 23 5.39 -12.12 20.92
CA LEU A 23 4.84 -13.46 20.72
C LEU A 23 4.77 -14.18 22.06
N THR A 24 3.61 -14.74 22.37
CA THR A 24 3.34 -15.42 23.64
C THR A 24 3.31 -16.93 23.51
N GLY A 25 3.22 -17.46 22.29
CA GLY A 25 3.25 -18.89 22.03
C GLY A 25 2.75 -19.24 20.64
N ILE A 26 2.47 -20.52 20.43
CA ILE A 26 1.90 -21.06 19.20
C ILE A 26 0.55 -21.69 19.53
N ALA A 27 -0.46 -21.41 18.72
CA ALA A 27 -1.76 -22.06 18.76
C ALA A 27 -1.94 -22.93 17.50
N GLY A 28 -2.70 -24.02 17.64
CA GLY A 28 -2.92 -24.98 16.55
C GLY A 28 -1.92 -26.13 16.53
N SER A 29 -1.88 -26.87 15.42
CA SER A 29 -1.04 -28.07 15.27
C SER A 29 -0.63 -28.28 13.82
N ARG A 30 0.68 -28.43 13.59
CA ARG A 30 1.23 -28.77 12.27
C ARG A 30 0.91 -30.21 11.86
N LEU A 31 0.83 -31.12 12.84
CA LEU A 31 0.61 -32.55 12.64
C LEU A 31 -0.87 -32.92 12.45
N ARG A 32 -1.78 -31.97 12.67
CA ARG A 32 -3.23 -32.22 12.69
C ARG A 32 -3.93 -31.11 11.92
N GLN A 33 -4.20 -31.38 10.65
CA GLN A 33 -4.84 -30.44 9.70
C GLN A 33 -6.39 -30.52 9.72
N ASP A 34 -6.96 -31.28 10.65
CA ASP A 34 -8.41 -31.41 10.86
C ASP A 34 -9.03 -30.16 11.50
N ARG A 35 -8.20 -29.33 12.15
CA ARG A 35 -8.61 -28.03 12.73
C ARG A 35 -7.82 -26.91 12.10
N PHE A 36 -8.52 -25.86 11.68
CA PHE A 36 -7.92 -24.67 11.12
C PHE A 36 -8.69 -23.41 11.54
N THR A 37 -8.04 -22.26 11.44
CA THR A 37 -8.67 -20.94 11.43
C THR A 37 -8.50 -20.32 10.04
N SER A 38 -9.30 -19.32 9.72
CA SER A 38 -9.23 -18.58 8.47
C SER A 38 -9.16 -17.09 8.78
N PHE A 39 -9.00 -16.24 7.77
CA PHE A 39 -9.21 -14.82 7.97
C PHE A 39 -10.66 -14.52 8.36
N ASP A 40 -10.84 -13.47 9.16
CA ASP A 40 -12.15 -12.92 9.47
C ASP A 40 -12.67 -12.13 8.24
N PRO A 41 -13.87 -12.44 7.73
CA PRO A 41 -14.44 -11.75 6.57
C PRO A 41 -14.84 -10.30 6.85
N GLU A 42 -14.99 -9.88 8.11
CA GLU A 42 -15.39 -8.51 8.46
C GLU A 42 -14.22 -7.50 8.41
N ASP A 43 -12.98 -8.00 8.36
CA ASP A 43 -11.75 -7.20 8.33
C ASP A 43 -11.30 -6.82 6.90
N ALA A 44 -12.05 -5.91 6.25
CA ALA A 44 -11.75 -5.44 4.89
C ALA A 44 -11.29 -3.95 4.80
N GLY A 45 -11.03 -3.30 5.93
CA GLY A 45 -10.81 -1.84 5.97
C GLY A 45 -9.43 -1.34 5.50
N HIS A 46 -8.49 -2.23 5.19
CA HIS A 46 -7.12 -1.83 4.83
C HIS A 46 -6.94 -1.67 3.30
N PRO A 47 -6.28 -0.59 2.80
CA PRO A 47 -6.13 -0.34 1.36
C PRO A 47 -5.51 -1.51 0.58
N THR A 48 -4.56 -2.23 1.17
CA THR A 48 -3.94 -3.40 0.53
C THR A 48 -4.90 -4.57 0.33
N LEU A 49 -6.00 -4.61 1.09
CA LEU A 49 -6.97 -5.71 1.13
C LEU A 49 -8.30 -5.38 0.43
N SER A 50 -8.50 -4.12 0.04
CA SER A 50 -9.72 -3.67 -0.63
C SER A 50 -10.01 -4.50 -1.89
N GLY A 51 -11.13 -5.22 -1.89
CA GLY A 51 -11.54 -6.10 -2.99
C GLY A 51 -10.74 -7.40 -3.15
N LEU A 52 -9.82 -7.72 -2.22
CA LEU A 52 -9.18 -9.04 -2.17
C LEU A 52 -9.99 -10.04 -1.34
N LEU A 53 -10.66 -9.57 -0.30
CA LEU A 53 -11.50 -10.38 0.59
C LEU A 53 -12.97 -10.36 0.12
N SER A 54 -13.19 -10.63 -1.16
CA SER A 54 -14.55 -10.77 -1.72
C SER A 54 -15.26 -11.99 -1.15
N GLU A 55 -16.59 -11.98 -1.10
CA GLU A 55 -17.41 -13.13 -0.64
C GLU A 55 -17.08 -14.44 -1.38
N ASP A 56 -16.65 -14.35 -2.64
CA ASP A 56 -16.28 -15.52 -3.47
C ASP A 56 -14.86 -16.07 -3.18
N LEU A 57 -14.07 -15.39 -2.37
CA LEU A 57 -12.72 -15.86 -2.05
C LEU A 57 -12.79 -17.05 -1.10
N THR A 58 -12.25 -18.18 -1.53
CA THR A 58 -11.94 -19.28 -0.61
C THR A 58 -10.86 -18.80 0.37
N SER A 59 -11.28 -18.49 1.59
CA SER A 59 -10.38 -18.01 2.62
C SER A 59 -9.31 -19.07 2.95
N PRO A 60 -8.03 -18.66 3.05
CA PRO A 60 -6.95 -19.58 3.37
C PRO A 60 -7.13 -20.15 4.78
N LYS A 61 -6.71 -21.40 4.93
CA LYS A 61 -6.72 -22.18 6.16
C LYS A 61 -5.37 -22.12 6.83
N PHE A 62 -5.38 -21.85 8.12
CA PHE A 62 -4.22 -21.82 8.98
C PHE A 62 -4.38 -22.89 10.06
N TYR A 63 -3.50 -23.89 10.03
CA TYR A 63 -3.45 -24.99 10.99
C TYR A 63 -2.67 -24.62 12.24
N ALA A 64 -1.74 -23.66 12.11
CA ALA A 64 -0.97 -23.10 13.21
C ALA A 64 -0.78 -21.59 13.05
N MET A 65 -0.69 -20.89 14.18
CA MET A 65 -0.49 -19.44 14.24
C MET A 65 0.29 -19.05 15.50
N TYR A 66 0.96 -17.91 15.45
CA TYR A 66 1.62 -17.34 16.61
C TYR A 66 0.63 -16.50 17.39
N ARG A 67 0.49 -16.78 18.69
CA ARG A 67 -0.23 -15.89 19.61
C ARG A 67 0.62 -14.68 19.87
N SER A 68 0.00 -13.52 19.84
CA SER A 68 0.71 -12.26 20.03
C SER A 68 -0.03 -11.32 20.98
N ARG A 69 0.73 -10.40 21.55
CA ARG A 69 0.23 -9.21 22.22
C ARG A 69 0.77 -8.02 21.46
N THR A 70 -0.13 -7.19 20.96
CA THR A 70 0.20 -5.92 20.32
C THR A 70 0.04 -4.78 21.33
N SER A 71 0.89 -3.76 21.22
CA SER A 71 0.74 -2.50 21.97
C SER A 71 1.06 -1.28 21.10
N GLY A 72 0.74 -0.10 21.62
CA GLY A 72 1.09 1.20 21.05
C GLY A 72 0.60 1.37 19.61
N ALA A 73 1.55 1.65 18.70
CA ALA A 73 1.26 1.98 17.31
C ALA A 73 1.03 0.77 16.37
N THR A 74 1.23 -0.45 16.86
CA THR A 74 1.05 -1.67 16.04
C THR A 74 -0.43 -1.94 15.81
N ARG A 75 -0.85 -1.91 14.54
CA ARG A 75 -2.24 -2.09 14.12
C ARG A 75 -2.47 -3.48 13.54
N ALA A 76 -3.55 -4.15 13.93
CA ALA A 76 -4.03 -5.33 13.22
C ALA A 76 -4.62 -4.93 11.86
N VAL A 77 -4.12 -5.56 10.80
CA VAL A 77 -4.57 -5.38 9.41
C VAL A 77 -5.56 -6.48 9.01
N LEU A 78 -5.33 -7.69 9.51
CA LEU A 78 -6.26 -8.82 9.43
C LEU A 78 -6.30 -9.52 10.78
N THR A 79 -7.47 -10.03 11.13
CA THR A 79 -7.65 -11.00 12.21
C THR A 79 -7.99 -12.37 11.66
N PHE A 80 -7.69 -13.39 12.46
CA PHE A 80 -8.23 -14.72 12.26
C PHE A 80 -9.67 -14.77 12.78
N SER A 81 -10.46 -15.70 12.28
CA SER A 81 -11.82 -15.98 12.78
C SER A 81 -11.89 -16.39 14.26
N SER A 82 -10.74 -16.66 14.89
CA SER A 82 -10.60 -16.87 16.32
C SER A 82 -10.51 -15.57 17.14
N GLY A 83 -10.40 -14.41 16.48
CA GLY A 83 -10.20 -13.08 17.07
C GLY A 83 -8.72 -12.71 17.31
N ASP A 84 -7.80 -13.66 17.16
CA ASP A 84 -6.36 -13.38 17.23
C ASP A 84 -5.90 -12.60 15.97
N PRO A 85 -4.95 -11.64 16.08
CA PRO A 85 -4.42 -10.96 14.90
C PRO A 85 -3.72 -11.94 13.94
N ALA A 86 -3.99 -11.80 12.65
CA ALA A 86 -3.37 -12.61 11.60
C ALA A 86 -2.22 -11.86 10.90
N LEU A 87 -2.44 -10.59 10.60
CA LEU A 87 -1.46 -9.70 9.98
C LEU A 87 -1.43 -8.40 10.76
N VAL A 88 -0.25 -7.97 11.18
CA VAL A 88 -0.07 -6.68 11.85
C VAL A 88 0.83 -5.76 11.03
N GLU A 89 0.59 -4.46 11.12
CA GLU A 89 1.41 -3.41 10.55
C GLU A 89 1.94 -2.51 11.67
N ASN A 90 3.17 -2.03 11.52
CA ASN A 90 3.70 -0.93 12.30
C ASN A 90 4.50 0.05 11.41
N ARG A 91 4.59 1.31 11.84
CA ARG A 91 5.50 2.31 11.25
C ARG A 91 6.81 2.38 12.03
N VAL A 92 7.93 2.42 11.33
CA VAL A 92 9.28 2.54 11.89
C VAL A 92 10.04 3.61 11.12
N GLY A 93 10.24 4.77 11.75
CA GLY A 93 10.69 5.96 11.02
C GLY A 93 9.73 6.28 9.87
N ASP A 94 10.29 6.47 8.67
CA ASP A 94 9.51 6.72 7.42
C ASP A 94 9.09 5.43 6.71
N GLY A 95 9.41 4.26 7.28
CA GLY A 95 9.11 2.94 6.73
C GLY A 95 7.88 2.28 7.37
N ARG A 96 7.45 1.19 6.74
CA ARG A 96 6.37 0.32 7.23
C ARG A 96 6.88 -1.11 7.33
N VAL A 97 6.38 -1.84 8.32
CA VAL A 97 6.64 -3.26 8.52
C VAL A 97 5.32 -3.98 8.62
N MET A 98 5.18 -5.07 7.87
CA MET A 98 4.05 -6.00 8.00
C MET A 98 4.55 -7.35 8.51
N VAL A 99 3.86 -7.91 9.50
CA VAL A 99 4.18 -9.21 10.09
C VAL A 99 2.98 -10.13 10.03
N LEU A 100 3.10 -11.22 9.27
CA LEU A 100 2.14 -12.32 9.27
C LEU A 100 2.42 -13.21 10.48
N LEU A 101 1.41 -13.39 11.34
CA LEU A 101 1.46 -14.20 12.57
C LEU A 101 1.18 -15.68 12.28
N SER A 102 1.66 -16.16 11.14
CA SER A 102 1.70 -17.56 10.74
C SER A 102 2.84 -17.77 9.72
N HIS A 103 2.85 -18.93 9.08
CA HIS A 103 3.84 -19.32 8.08
C HIS A 103 3.17 -19.71 6.77
N THR A 104 3.83 -19.43 5.66
CA THR A 104 3.33 -19.68 4.29
C THR A 104 3.59 -21.10 3.82
N ASP A 105 4.24 -21.92 4.64
CA ASP A 105 4.44 -23.35 4.42
C ASP A 105 3.13 -24.11 4.61
N LEU A 106 2.92 -25.13 3.79
CA LEU A 106 1.72 -25.96 3.75
C LEU A 106 1.49 -26.74 5.04
N ASP A 107 2.53 -26.94 5.86
CA ASP A 107 2.39 -27.51 7.19
C ASP A 107 1.71 -26.57 8.20
N TRP A 108 1.72 -25.26 7.92
CA TRP A 108 1.11 -24.22 8.77
C TRP A 108 -0.13 -23.60 8.16
N SER A 109 -0.14 -23.40 6.84
CA SER A 109 -1.27 -22.83 6.13
C SER A 109 -1.26 -23.15 4.65
N ASP A 110 -2.43 -23.19 4.05
CA ASP A 110 -2.57 -23.30 2.59
C ASP A 110 -2.52 -21.94 1.87
N VAL A 111 -2.19 -20.85 2.60
CA VAL A 111 -2.28 -19.49 2.07
C VAL A 111 -1.55 -19.34 0.75
N SER A 112 -0.36 -19.92 0.64
CA SER A 112 0.53 -19.84 -0.53
C SER A 112 -0.07 -20.44 -1.81
N VAL A 113 -1.03 -21.36 -1.69
CA VAL A 113 -1.73 -22.00 -2.82
C VAL A 113 -3.13 -21.44 -3.09
N THR A 114 -3.60 -20.49 -2.28
CA THR A 114 -4.88 -19.82 -2.52
C THR A 114 -4.74 -18.69 -3.54
N GLY A 115 -5.85 -18.36 -4.22
CA GLY A 115 -5.92 -17.21 -5.14
C GLY A 115 -5.69 -15.84 -4.47
N PHE A 116 -5.69 -15.78 -3.14
CA PHE A 116 -5.43 -14.57 -2.36
C PHE A 116 -3.94 -14.17 -2.34
N PHE A 117 -3.04 -15.15 -2.24
CA PHE A 117 -1.67 -14.88 -1.82
C PHE A 117 -0.86 -14.05 -2.81
N ALA A 118 -0.88 -14.39 -4.10
CA ALA A 118 -0.12 -13.64 -5.10
C ALA A 118 -0.62 -12.18 -5.26
N PRO A 119 -1.94 -11.91 -5.40
CA PRO A 119 -2.47 -10.55 -5.40
C PRO A 119 -2.15 -9.77 -4.12
N PHE A 120 -2.31 -10.40 -2.95
CA PHE A 120 -1.98 -9.79 -1.66
C PHE A 120 -0.50 -9.43 -1.58
N LEU A 121 0.40 -10.36 -1.90
CA LEU A 121 1.84 -10.16 -1.83
C LEU A 121 2.28 -9.01 -2.74
N HIS A 122 1.77 -8.95 -3.97
CA HIS A 122 2.08 -7.85 -4.89
C HIS A 122 1.64 -6.49 -4.32
N ARG A 123 0.43 -6.40 -3.75
CA ARG A 123 -0.06 -5.17 -3.13
C ARG A 123 0.69 -4.82 -1.84
N ALA A 124 1.02 -5.80 -1.02
CA ALA A 124 1.78 -5.61 0.21
C ALA A 124 3.20 -5.10 -0.11
N VAL A 125 3.89 -5.70 -1.07
CA VAL A 125 5.22 -5.23 -1.52
C VAL A 125 5.14 -3.82 -2.07
N ARG A 126 4.17 -3.52 -2.95
CA ARG A 126 3.96 -2.15 -3.44
C ARG A 126 3.74 -1.19 -2.27
N TYR A 127 2.81 -1.50 -1.38
CA TYR A 127 2.48 -0.66 -0.22
C TYR A 127 3.67 -0.42 0.71
N LEU A 128 4.46 -1.45 1.02
CA LEU A 128 5.67 -1.33 1.84
C LEU A 128 6.78 -0.54 1.12
N ALA A 129 6.91 -0.71 -0.21
CA ALA A 129 7.89 -0.03 -1.03
C ALA A 129 7.54 1.44 -1.31
N THR A 130 6.26 1.83 -1.19
CA THR A 130 5.84 3.21 -1.49
C THR A 130 6.26 4.20 -0.38
N GLY A 131 6.77 3.72 0.77
CA GLY A 131 7.24 4.58 1.86
C GLY A 131 6.15 5.47 2.45
N ALA A 132 6.54 6.49 3.22
CA ALA A 132 5.65 7.56 3.68
C ALA A 132 5.11 8.47 2.56
N PHE A 133 5.51 8.21 1.31
CA PHE A 133 5.23 9.02 0.15
C PHE A 133 3.93 8.56 -0.54
N GLY A 134 3.06 9.52 -0.86
CA GLY A 134 1.65 9.27 -1.20
C GLY A 134 1.47 8.30 -2.37
N SER A 135 0.86 7.13 -2.11
CA SER A 135 0.55 6.10 -3.09
C SER A 135 -0.70 6.40 -3.92
N ASP A 136 -0.83 7.61 -4.45
CA ASP A 136 -1.90 7.89 -5.41
C ASP A 136 -1.38 7.64 -6.82
N ASP A 137 -2.09 6.83 -7.59
CA ASP A 137 -1.96 6.80 -9.06
C ASP A 137 -2.49 8.15 -9.59
N VAL A 138 -1.64 9.19 -9.54
CA VAL A 138 -2.00 10.52 -10.01
C VAL A 138 -2.02 10.50 -11.53
N LEU A 139 -3.12 10.93 -12.14
CA LEU A 139 -3.19 11.14 -13.59
C LEU A 139 -2.77 12.55 -13.96
N VAL A 140 -2.18 12.72 -15.15
CA VAL A 140 -1.92 14.05 -15.71
C VAL A 140 -3.19 14.90 -15.70
N GLY A 141 -3.05 16.18 -15.33
CA GLY A 141 -4.15 17.15 -15.23
C GLY A 141 -5.03 17.00 -13.98
N ARG A 142 -4.60 16.23 -12.97
CA ARG A 142 -5.30 16.13 -11.68
C ARG A 142 -4.64 16.98 -10.61
N ARG A 143 -5.47 17.54 -9.73
CA ARG A 143 -5.02 18.17 -8.50
C ARG A 143 -4.52 17.10 -7.53
N VAL A 144 -3.35 17.31 -6.95
CA VAL A 144 -2.75 16.44 -5.94
C VAL A 144 -2.78 17.13 -4.59
N THR A 145 -3.17 16.40 -3.55
CA THR A 145 -3.16 16.89 -2.17
C THR A 145 -2.24 16.00 -1.33
N ARG A 146 -1.30 16.60 -0.61
CA ARG A 146 -0.34 15.90 0.26
C ARG A 146 -0.42 16.42 1.68
N SER A 147 -0.55 15.53 2.65
CA SER A 147 -0.66 15.91 4.06
C SER A 147 0.68 16.43 4.57
N VAL A 148 0.65 17.57 5.26
CA VAL A 148 1.82 18.12 5.93
C VAL A 148 1.98 17.40 7.27
N SER A 149 3.07 16.65 7.41
CA SER A 149 3.35 15.86 8.62
C SER A 149 3.99 16.70 9.74
N ASP A 150 4.72 17.77 9.37
CA ASP A 150 5.41 18.67 10.29
C ASP A 150 4.69 20.02 10.35
N LEU A 151 4.00 20.30 11.47
CA LEU A 151 3.21 21.53 11.66
C LEU A 151 4.05 22.81 11.68
N GLY A 152 5.38 22.72 11.88
CA GLY A 152 6.29 23.87 11.85
C GLY A 152 6.60 24.34 10.43
N VAL A 153 6.25 23.54 9.43
CA VAL A 153 6.67 23.71 8.04
C VAL A 153 5.48 24.08 7.18
N ARG A 154 5.45 25.34 6.71
CA ARG A 154 4.33 25.87 5.91
C ARG A 154 4.62 25.97 4.42
N GLU A 155 5.89 25.98 4.06
CA GLU A 155 6.34 26.15 2.68
C GLU A 155 6.90 24.82 2.18
N ALA A 156 6.59 24.47 0.93
CA ALA A 156 7.26 23.41 0.22
C ALA A 156 7.57 23.84 -1.21
N VAL A 157 8.65 23.30 -1.76
CA VAL A 157 9.05 23.45 -3.16
C VAL A 157 8.75 22.13 -3.85
N VAL A 158 7.86 22.15 -4.84
CA VAL A 158 7.52 20.99 -5.65
C VAL A 158 8.34 21.04 -6.92
N ASP A 159 9.16 20.02 -7.13
CA ASP A 159 10.01 19.85 -8.31
C ASP A 159 9.31 18.94 -9.33
N PRO A 160 8.93 19.46 -10.51
CA PRO A 160 8.41 18.64 -11.59
C PRO A 160 9.51 17.73 -12.19
N PRO A 161 9.14 16.69 -12.95
CA PRO A 161 10.09 15.87 -13.70
C PRO A 161 10.93 16.71 -14.67
N GLU A 162 10.30 17.71 -15.29
CA GLU A 162 10.94 18.70 -16.16
C GLU A 162 10.32 20.08 -15.92
N GLY A 163 11.17 21.12 -15.95
CA GLY A 163 10.74 22.51 -15.82
C GLY A 163 11.10 23.14 -14.47
N PRO A 164 10.58 24.34 -14.18
CA PRO A 164 10.91 25.07 -12.97
C PRO A 164 10.15 24.51 -11.76
N ALA A 165 10.84 24.40 -10.63
CA ALA A 165 10.21 24.08 -9.35
C ALA A 165 9.20 25.17 -8.95
N GLN A 166 8.08 24.75 -8.36
CA GLN A 166 7.00 25.62 -7.91
C GLN A 166 6.93 25.65 -6.38
N THR A 167 6.68 26.82 -5.79
CA THR A 167 6.48 26.92 -4.34
C THR A 167 5.01 26.78 -4.01
N VAL A 168 4.68 25.84 -3.12
CA VAL A 168 3.33 25.61 -2.60
C VAL A 168 3.28 25.89 -1.11
N TRP A 169 2.16 26.48 -0.69
CA TRP A 169 1.92 26.81 0.71
C TRP A 169 0.91 25.85 1.31
N ALA A 170 1.17 25.47 2.55
CA ALA A 170 0.31 24.63 3.35
C ALA A 170 -1.05 25.31 3.57
N GLN A 171 -2.12 24.63 3.15
CA GLN A 171 -3.50 25.06 3.32
C GLN A 171 -4.16 24.25 4.43
N GLN A 172 -4.92 24.93 5.30
CA GLN A 172 -5.69 24.25 6.33
C GLN A 172 -7.04 23.83 5.77
N LEU A 173 -7.32 22.53 5.79
CA LEU A 173 -8.58 21.95 5.34
C LEU A 173 -9.16 21.12 6.50
N GLY A 174 -10.04 21.75 7.28
CA GLY A 174 -10.54 21.19 8.54
C GLY A 174 -9.50 21.23 9.66
N ASP A 175 -9.29 20.09 10.32
CA ASP A 175 -8.32 19.89 11.41
C ASP A 175 -6.91 19.54 10.90
N ARG A 176 -6.74 19.42 9.57
CA ARG A 176 -5.49 18.97 8.94
C ARG A 176 -4.93 20.01 7.97
N THR A 177 -3.63 19.89 7.73
CA THR A 177 -2.88 20.78 6.86
C THR A 177 -2.35 20.02 5.65
N PHE A 178 -2.47 20.61 4.47
CA PHE A 178 -2.11 19.97 3.20
C PHE A 178 -1.37 20.92 2.26
N TRP A 179 -0.41 20.39 1.50
CA TRP A 179 0.05 21.02 0.26
C TRP A 179 -0.90 20.62 -0.87
N VAL A 180 -1.39 21.62 -1.60
CA VAL A 180 -2.26 21.43 -2.77
C VAL A 180 -1.46 21.80 -4.01
N ILE A 181 -1.24 20.83 -4.89
CA ILE A 181 -0.65 21.02 -6.21
C ILE A 181 -1.80 21.05 -7.21
N ASP A 182 -2.07 22.21 -7.79
CA ASP A 182 -3.26 22.42 -8.63
C ASP A 182 -3.19 21.71 -9.98
N GLU A 183 -2.01 21.69 -10.60
CA GLU A 183 -1.81 21.12 -11.94
C GLU A 183 -0.58 20.22 -11.96
N THR A 184 -0.80 18.92 -12.16
CA THR A 184 0.25 17.97 -12.54
C THR A 184 0.15 17.69 -14.04
N ASP A 185 0.66 18.62 -14.84
CA ASP A 185 0.54 18.63 -16.30
C ASP A 185 1.50 17.67 -17.02
N GLN A 186 2.50 17.15 -16.30
CA GLN A 186 3.54 16.29 -16.86
C GLN A 186 3.60 14.92 -16.18
N PRO A 187 3.74 13.83 -16.96
CA PRO A 187 3.99 12.51 -16.41
C PRO A 187 5.42 12.40 -15.90
N GLY A 188 5.64 11.60 -14.86
CA GLY A 188 6.95 11.39 -14.27
C GLY A 188 6.94 11.44 -12.75
N VAL A 189 8.12 11.49 -12.15
CA VAL A 189 8.31 11.55 -10.70
C VAL A 189 8.41 13.02 -10.28
N TRP A 190 7.55 13.41 -9.35
CA TRP A 190 7.48 14.74 -8.76
C TRP A 190 7.99 14.68 -7.32
N ASP A 191 8.90 15.58 -6.95
CA ASP A 191 9.47 15.67 -5.61
C ASP A 191 8.91 16.86 -4.86
N ILE A 192 8.66 16.70 -3.56
CA ILE A 192 8.26 17.79 -2.67
C ILE A 192 9.38 17.98 -1.66
N HIS A 193 10.00 19.15 -1.69
CA HIS A 193 11.06 19.56 -0.80
C HIS A 193 10.52 20.49 0.27
N SER A 194 10.94 20.29 1.51
CA SER A 194 10.75 21.29 2.54
C SER A 194 11.86 21.27 3.58
N GLY A 195 12.25 22.46 4.06
CA GLY A 195 13.43 22.62 4.92
C GLY A 195 14.72 22.08 4.29
N GLY A 196 14.83 22.11 2.95
CA GLY A 196 16.01 21.64 2.21
C GLY A 196 16.13 20.11 2.04
N ARG A 197 15.10 19.33 2.40
CA ARG A 197 15.05 17.87 2.22
C ARG A 197 13.80 17.45 1.46
N VAL A 198 13.85 16.31 0.78
CA VAL A 198 12.67 15.68 0.18
C VAL A 198 11.75 15.20 1.32
N VAL A 199 10.55 15.74 1.39
CA VAL A 199 9.51 15.40 2.38
C VAL A 199 8.36 14.61 1.78
N ASP A 200 8.18 14.66 0.45
CA ASP A 200 7.26 13.78 -0.28
C ASP A 200 7.73 13.50 -1.71
N ARG A 201 7.24 12.43 -2.34
CA ARG A 201 7.46 12.08 -3.74
C ARG A 201 6.23 11.37 -4.31
N PHE A 202 5.81 11.71 -5.52
CA PHE A 202 4.69 11.01 -6.17
C PHE A 202 4.91 10.86 -7.68
N ALA A 203 4.25 9.87 -8.27
CA ALA A 203 4.34 9.61 -9.70
C ALA A 203 3.04 10.02 -10.41
N VAL A 204 3.19 10.78 -11.49
CA VAL A 204 2.09 11.21 -12.36
C VAL A 204 2.12 10.36 -13.63
N GLN A 205 0.98 9.77 -13.97
CA GLN A 205 0.81 8.81 -15.06
C GLN A 205 -0.09 9.40 -16.14
N VAL A 206 0.18 9.05 -17.41
CA VAL A 206 -0.75 9.33 -18.51
C VAL A 206 -1.86 8.28 -18.47
N ILE A 207 -3.10 8.70 -18.75
CA ILE A 207 -4.21 7.75 -18.96
C ILE A 207 -3.82 6.83 -20.13
N ARG A 208 -3.49 5.56 -19.83
CA ARG A 208 -3.37 4.52 -20.85
C ARG A 208 -4.78 4.08 -21.28
N ARG A 209 -5.54 4.98 -21.90
CA ARG A 209 -6.68 4.53 -22.70
C ARG A 209 -6.06 3.92 -23.94
N GLU A 210 -6.14 2.61 -24.04
CA GLU A 210 -5.91 1.92 -25.31
C GLU A 210 -6.75 2.65 -26.38
N SER A 211 -6.13 2.98 -27.52
CA SER A 211 -6.85 3.59 -28.64
C SER A 211 -8.05 2.71 -28.96
N ASP A 212 -9.26 3.29 -29.04
CA ASP A 212 -10.43 2.55 -29.52
C ASP A 212 -10.12 2.11 -30.96
N PRO A 213 -9.98 0.82 -31.26
CA PRO A 213 -9.60 0.36 -32.60
C PRO A 213 -10.75 0.49 -33.61
N LYS A 214 -11.91 1.02 -33.21
CA LYS A 214 -12.96 1.40 -34.14
C LYS A 214 -12.41 2.39 -35.16
N ARG A 215 -12.76 2.13 -36.42
CA ARG A 215 -12.46 3.06 -37.52
C ARG A 215 -13.03 4.43 -37.17
N VAL A 216 -12.13 5.39 -37.02
CA VAL A 216 -12.47 6.80 -36.90
C VAL A 216 -12.97 7.27 -38.28
N ASP A 217 -14.06 8.04 -38.28
CA ASP A 217 -14.61 8.61 -39.50
C ASP A 217 -13.56 9.53 -40.15
N PRO A 218 -13.29 9.40 -41.47
CA PRO A 218 -12.37 10.30 -42.18
C PRO A 218 -12.63 11.79 -41.93
N ALA A 219 -13.87 12.20 -41.70
CA ALA A 219 -14.22 13.59 -41.39
C ALA A 219 -13.57 14.11 -40.09
N VAL A 220 -13.28 13.22 -39.13
CA VAL A 220 -12.60 13.57 -37.88
C VAL A 220 -11.11 13.83 -38.12
N PHE A 221 -10.48 13.11 -39.06
CA PHE A 221 -9.08 13.35 -39.43
C PHE A 221 -8.88 14.69 -40.13
N GLU A 222 -9.80 15.06 -41.03
CA GLU A 222 -9.77 16.35 -41.73
C GLU A 222 -9.92 17.54 -40.76
N GLN A 223 -10.67 17.36 -39.66
CA GLN A 223 -10.80 18.37 -38.60
C GLN A 223 -9.57 18.48 -37.70
N LEU A 224 -8.92 17.37 -37.38
CA LEU A 224 -7.74 17.35 -36.51
C LEU A 224 -6.47 17.79 -37.24
N PHE A 225 -6.38 17.53 -38.55
CA PHE A 225 -5.22 17.84 -39.38
C PHE A 225 -5.62 18.61 -40.65
N PRO A 226 -6.14 19.84 -40.51
CA PRO A 226 -6.56 20.63 -41.67
C PRO A 226 -5.37 20.89 -42.61
N GLY A 227 -5.48 20.43 -43.85
CA GLY A 227 -4.46 20.60 -44.91
C GLY A 227 -3.46 19.46 -45.06
N ALA A 228 -3.59 18.36 -44.30
CA ALA A 228 -2.79 17.16 -44.50
C ALA A 228 -3.47 16.19 -45.49
N GLU A 229 -2.70 15.65 -46.44
CA GLU A 229 -3.18 14.61 -47.36
C GLU A 229 -3.18 13.26 -46.62
N VAL A 230 -4.37 12.75 -46.26
CA VAL A 230 -4.51 11.47 -45.56
C VAL A 230 -4.58 10.35 -46.60
N VAL A 231 -3.48 9.61 -46.75
CA VAL A 231 -3.41 8.44 -47.65
C VAL A 231 -3.69 7.17 -46.84
N PHE A 232 -4.69 6.39 -47.27
CA PHE A 232 -5.07 5.09 -46.68
C PHE A 232 -4.39 3.92 -47.37
#